data_AF-A0A7J4TLC4-F1
#
_entry.id   AF-A0A7J4TLC4-F1
#
_cell.length_a   1.000
_cell.length_b   1.000
_cell.length_c   1.000
_cell.angle_alpha   90.00
_cell.angle_beta   90.00
_cell.angle_gamma   90.00
#
_symmetry.space_group_name_H-M   'P 1'
#
loop_
_entity.id
_entity.type
_entity.pdbx_description
1 polymer ?
#
loop_
_entity_poly.entity_id
_entity_poly.type
_entity_poly.pdbx_seq_one_letter_code
_entity_poly.pdbx_strand_id
1 'polypeptide(L)'
;MKKRCYENYPLWMVIISNIHPISIYILGAFIISGLGIIFTVLYLLFCLCMEIRLLKSCVNCYYYGKTCAFGKGRLSALLFNRGDPDLFYQEDITWYTVLPDFLVLLFPLAGGIILIISSFNWITLLLIISIMILSLAGNAFIRSLTCKYCRQRELGCSAFELFSDNK
;
A
#
# COMPACT_ATOMS: atom_id res chain seq x y z
N MET A 1 5.96 -10.11 27.82
CA MET A 1 7.11 -10.21 26.90
C MET A 1 7.19 -8.97 26.02
N LYS A 2 8.22 -8.13 26.17
CA LYS A 2 8.50 -7.02 25.25
C LYS A 2 8.79 -7.63 23.88
N LYS A 3 7.88 -7.51 22.91
CA LYS A 3 8.08 -8.07 21.56
C LYS A 3 9.28 -7.35 20.95
N ARG A 4 10.34 -8.07 20.56
CA ARG A 4 11.50 -7.46 19.93
C ARG A 4 11.10 -6.96 18.54
N CYS A 5 11.29 -5.68 18.28
CA CYS A 5 11.20 -5.12 16.93
C CYS A 5 12.32 -5.69 16.05
N TYR A 6 12.05 -5.83 14.75
CA TYR A 6 13.06 -6.25 13.79
C TYR A 6 13.90 -5.07 13.32
N GLU A 7 15.22 -5.18 13.39
CA GLU A 7 16.15 -4.24 12.72
C GLU A 7 16.14 -4.43 11.21
N ASN A 8 16.10 -5.68 10.76
CA ASN A 8 15.87 -6.09 9.39
C ASN A 8 14.79 -7.17 9.37
N TYR A 9 13.74 -6.96 8.58
CA TYR A 9 12.68 -7.96 8.44
C TYR A 9 13.18 -9.19 7.67
N PRO A 10 12.69 -10.38 8.01
CA PRO A 10 13.02 -11.59 7.26
C PRO A 10 12.44 -11.53 5.85
N LEU A 11 13.14 -12.11 4.88
CA LEU A 11 12.82 -11.98 3.45
C LEU A 11 11.40 -12.45 3.11
N TRP A 12 10.90 -13.52 3.75
CA TRP A 12 9.55 -14.02 3.50
C TRP A 12 8.46 -13.00 3.83
N MET A 13 8.65 -12.16 4.86
CA MET A 13 7.71 -11.08 5.18
C MET A 13 7.73 -10.00 4.10
N VAL A 14 8.91 -9.70 3.55
CA VAL A 14 9.08 -8.75 2.43
C VAL A 14 8.36 -9.25 1.18
N ILE A 15 8.53 -10.54 0.86
CA ILE A 15 7.89 -11.16 -0.30
C ILE A 15 6.37 -11.10 -0.16
N ILE A 16 5.81 -11.58 0.95
CA ILE A 16 4.35 -11.59 1.17
C ILE A 16 3.78 -10.17 1.15
N SER A 17 4.47 -9.21 1.77
CA SER A 17 3.99 -7.82 1.85
C SER A 17 4.05 -7.08 0.51
N ASN A 18 4.85 -7.54 -0.45
CA ASN A 18 4.88 -6.98 -1.81
C ASN A 18 3.95 -7.73 -2.77
N ILE A 19 3.80 -9.05 -2.62
CA ILE A 19 2.82 -9.83 -3.40
C ILE A 19 1.42 -9.23 -3.22
N HIS A 20 1.09 -8.81 -2.00
CA HIS A 20 -0.24 -8.29 -1.68
C HIS A 20 -0.66 -7.05 -2.53
N PRO A 21 0.05 -5.91 -2.49
CA PRO A 21 -0.29 -4.74 -3.33
C PRO A 21 -0.15 -5.04 -4.82
N ILE A 22 0.84 -5.84 -5.25
CA ILE A 22 0.99 -6.23 -6.66
C ILE A 22 -0.25 -6.98 -7.15
N SER A 23 -0.80 -7.87 -6.33
CA SER A 23 -2.04 -8.61 -6.65
C SER A 23 -3.22 -7.66 -6.83
N ILE A 24 -3.34 -6.65 -5.96
CA ILE A 24 -4.39 -5.61 -6.08
C ILE A 24 -4.22 -4.83 -7.39
N TYR A 25 -3.00 -4.41 -7.75
CA TYR A 25 -2.75 -3.68 -8.99
C TYR A 25 -3.05 -4.52 -10.23
N ILE A 26 -2.65 -5.79 -10.24
CA ILE A 26 -2.92 -6.69 -11.38
C ILE A 26 -4.42 -6.90 -11.55
N LEU A 27 -5.15 -7.21 -10.48
CA LEU A 27 -6.60 -7.38 -10.54
C LEU A 27 -7.30 -6.08 -10.97
N GLY A 28 -6.84 -4.94 -10.43
CA GLY A 28 -7.37 -3.64 -10.80
C GLY A 28 -7.17 -3.31 -12.27
N ALA A 29 -5.95 -3.53 -12.79
CA ALA A 29 -5.62 -3.33 -14.19
C ALA A 29 -6.41 -4.27 -15.11
N PHE A 30 -6.62 -5.52 -14.70
CA PHE A 30 -7.41 -6.49 -15.45
C PHE A 30 -8.88 -6.05 -15.54
N ILE A 31 -9.49 -5.60 -14.44
CA ILE A 31 -10.86 -5.03 -14.47
C ILE A 31 -10.91 -3.84 -15.42
N ILE A 32 -10.00 -2.87 -15.26
CA ILE A 32 -9.98 -1.65 -16.07
C ILE A 32 -9.70 -1.94 -17.55
N SER A 33 -9.01 -3.03 -17.89
CA SER A 33 -8.78 -3.43 -19.28
C SER A 33 -10.06 -3.69 -20.07
N GLY A 34 -11.15 -4.05 -19.37
CA GLY A 34 -12.48 -4.14 -19.99
C GLY A 34 -13.04 -2.81 -20.49
N LEU A 35 -12.53 -1.67 -19.99
CA LEU A 35 -12.87 -0.32 -20.48
C LEU A 35 -11.96 0.14 -21.63
N GLY A 36 -10.86 -0.58 -21.89
CA GLY A 36 -9.90 -0.29 -22.95
C GLY A 36 -8.50 0.04 -22.45
N ILE A 37 -7.54 -0.10 -23.38
CA ILE A 37 -6.11 -0.04 -23.08
C ILE A 37 -5.65 1.31 -22.52
N ILE A 38 -6.24 2.41 -22.97
CA ILE A 38 -5.87 3.76 -22.51
C ILE A 38 -6.13 3.88 -21.00
N PHE A 39 -7.29 3.44 -20.52
CA PHE A 39 -7.61 3.47 -19.09
C PHE A 39 -6.70 2.56 -18.28
N THR A 40 -6.33 1.38 -18.80
CA THR A 40 -5.40 0.47 -18.13
C THR A 40 -4.02 1.09 -17.96
N VAL A 41 -3.49 1.72 -19.02
CA VAL A 41 -2.18 2.38 -18.98
C VAL A 41 -2.21 3.54 -17.96
N LEU A 42 -3.26 4.37 -17.98
CA LEU A 42 -3.42 5.46 -17.02
C LEU A 42 -3.48 4.94 -15.57
N TYR A 43 -4.23 3.85 -15.33
CA TYR A 43 -4.31 3.22 -14.01
C TYR A 43 -2.94 2.69 -13.55
N LEU A 44 -2.19 1.99 -14.41
CA LEU A 44 -0.87 1.47 -14.06
C LEU A 44 0.14 2.59 -13.78
N LEU A 45 0.11 3.67 -14.57
CA LEU A 45 0.93 4.86 -14.31
C LEU A 45 0.57 5.51 -12.98
N PHE A 46 -0.73 5.56 -12.65
CA PHE A 46 -1.19 6.04 -11.35
C PHE A 46 -0.65 5.17 -10.20
N CYS A 47 -0.78 3.84 -10.27
CA CYS A 47 -0.21 2.92 -9.28
C CYS A 47 1.32 3.10 -9.13
N LEU A 48 2.04 3.27 -10.25
CA LEU A 48 3.48 3.51 -10.22
C LEU A 48 3.83 4.84 -9.54
N CYS A 49 3.08 5.91 -9.83
CA CYS A 49 3.24 7.20 -9.19
C CYS A 49 3.05 7.09 -7.66
N MET A 50 2.04 6.33 -7.23
CA MET A 50 1.77 6.06 -5.81
C MET A 50 2.91 5.29 -5.15
N GLU A 51 3.48 4.28 -5.81
CA GLU A 51 4.66 3.57 -5.32
C GLU A 51 5.89 4.49 -5.17
N ILE A 52 6.15 5.36 -6.14
CA ILE A 52 7.24 6.34 -6.07
C ILE A 52 7.02 7.31 -4.91
N ARG A 53 5.79 7.82 -4.74
CA ARG A 53 5.43 8.71 -3.64
C ARG A 53 5.67 8.07 -2.28
N LEU A 54 5.33 6.79 -2.13
CA LEU A 54 5.59 6.03 -0.90
C LEU A 54 7.10 5.82 -0.66
N LEU A 55 7.89 5.57 -1.71
CA LEU A 55 9.35 5.49 -1.59
C LEU A 55 9.97 6.83 -1.16
N LYS A 56 9.41 7.96 -1.57
CA LYS A 56 9.85 9.28 -1.10
C LYS A 56 9.55 9.48 0.39
N SER A 57 8.41 9.02 0.90
CA SER A 57 8.13 9.08 2.35
C SER A 57 9.11 8.22 3.17
N CYS A 58 9.64 7.14 2.58
CA CYS A 58 10.62 6.27 3.25
C CYS A 58 11.98 6.93 3.53
N VAL A 59 12.29 8.11 2.94
CA VAL A 59 13.58 8.80 3.15
C VAL A 59 13.77 9.29 4.59
N ASN A 60 12.66 9.54 5.29
CA ASN A 60 12.61 9.97 6.69
C ASN A 60 12.37 8.78 7.64
N CYS A 61 12.14 7.56 7.12
CA CYS A 61 11.81 6.41 7.97
C CYS A 61 13.06 5.84 8.66
N TYR A 62 12.91 5.30 9.87
CA TYR A 62 13.93 4.53 10.61
C TYR A 62 14.58 3.43 9.76
N TYR A 63 13.81 2.82 8.86
CA TYR A 63 14.28 1.74 8.00
C TYR A 63 14.96 2.22 6.72
N TYR A 64 15.24 3.52 6.56
CA TYR A 64 16.05 4.00 5.43
C TYR A 64 17.41 3.28 5.40
N GLY A 65 17.73 2.65 4.26
CA GLY A 65 18.93 1.82 4.09
C GLY A 65 18.84 0.42 4.73
N LYS A 66 17.78 0.12 5.49
CA LYS A 66 17.51 -1.18 6.11
C LYS A 66 16.36 -1.91 5.42
N THR A 67 16.20 -3.19 5.71
CA THR A 67 15.08 -3.99 5.18
C THR A 67 13.86 -3.83 6.08
N CYS A 68 12.93 -2.95 5.71
CA CYS A 68 11.59 -2.91 6.33
C CYS A 68 10.71 -4.07 5.86
N ALA A 69 9.54 -4.23 6.45
CA ALA A 69 8.60 -5.30 6.09
C ALA A 69 8.15 -5.28 4.61
N PHE A 70 8.31 -4.14 3.93
CA PHE A 70 8.00 -3.97 2.51
C PHE A 70 9.26 -3.86 1.65
N GLY A 71 10.47 -3.89 2.23
CA GLY A 71 11.73 -3.66 1.51
C GLY A 71 11.95 -2.23 0.98
N LYS A 72 10.94 -1.36 1.11
CA LYS A 72 10.91 0.02 0.61
C LYS A 72 11.99 0.92 1.21
N GLY A 73 12.44 0.66 2.44
CA GLY A 73 13.53 1.42 3.06
C GLY A 73 14.88 1.26 2.34
N ARG A 74 15.18 0.05 1.85
CA ARG A 74 16.37 -0.22 1.04
C ARG A 74 16.21 0.33 -0.38
N LEU A 75 15.04 0.18 -1.00
CA LEU A 75 14.75 0.76 -2.31
C LEU A 75 14.84 2.29 -2.31
N SER A 76 14.30 2.93 -1.28
CA SER A 76 14.35 4.38 -1.11
C SER A 76 15.79 4.88 -1.02
N ALA A 77 16.65 4.20 -0.24
CA ALA A 77 18.08 4.53 -0.13
C ALA A 77 18.89 4.33 -1.42
N LEU A 78 18.38 3.57 -2.39
CA LEU A 78 19.00 3.43 -3.71
C LEU A 78 18.59 4.56 -4.67
N LEU A 79 17.40 5.14 -4.49
CA LEU A 79 16.78 6.08 -5.43
C LEU A 79 16.81 7.53 -4.95
N PHE A 80 16.88 7.75 -3.64
CA PHE A 80 16.77 9.06 -3.00
C PHE A 80 17.85 9.20 -1.92
N ASN A 81 18.16 10.46 -1.58
CA ASN A 81 19.02 10.77 -0.45
C ASN A 81 18.24 10.66 0.87
N ARG A 82 18.98 10.42 1.96
CA ARG A 82 18.40 10.35 3.30
C ARG A 82 17.82 11.71 3.68
N GLY A 83 16.58 11.73 4.15
CA GLY A 83 15.97 12.92 4.70
C GLY A 83 16.13 13.00 6.21
N ASP A 84 15.31 13.81 6.85
CA ASP A 84 15.33 14.03 8.30
C ASP A 84 14.34 13.07 9.00
N PRO A 85 14.81 12.16 9.88
CA PRO A 85 13.94 11.25 10.62
C PRO A 85 12.88 11.95 11.48
N ASP A 86 13.16 13.15 11.98
CA ASP A 86 12.23 13.87 12.86
C ASP A 86 10.99 14.36 12.09
N LEU A 87 11.09 14.50 10.76
CA LEU A 87 9.99 14.89 9.89
C LEU A 87 9.00 13.73 9.62
N PHE A 88 9.35 12.48 9.94
CA PHE A 88 8.49 11.33 9.61
C PHE A 88 7.15 11.35 10.36
N TYR A 89 7.15 11.86 11.60
CA TYR A 89 5.95 11.94 12.44
C TYR A 89 5.25 13.30 12.35
N GLN A 90 5.94 14.33 11.85
CA GLN A 90 5.42 15.71 11.79
C GLN A 90 4.52 15.99 10.58
N GLU A 91 4.37 15.03 9.65
CA GLU A 91 3.40 15.17 8.55
C GLU A 91 1.99 14.90 9.07
N ASP A 92 1.20 15.97 9.22
CA ASP A 92 -0.23 15.87 9.49
C ASP A 92 -0.91 15.04 8.40
N ILE A 93 -1.56 13.95 8.79
CA ILE A 93 -2.38 13.15 7.87
C ILE A 93 -3.62 13.97 7.53
N THR A 94 -3.55 14.71 6.43
CA THR A 94 -4.73 15.34 5.81
C THR A 94 -5.45 14.34 4.90
N TRP A 95 -6.74 14.53 4.66
CA TRP A 95 -7.50 13.68 3.73
C TRP A 95 -6.86 13.59 2.33
N TYR A 96 -6.17 14.64 1.90
CA TYR A 96 -5.46 14.68 0.62
C TYR A 96 -4.26 13.73 0.55
N THR A 97 -3.63 13.39 1.68
CA THR A 97 -2.53 12.43 1.68
C THR A 97 -3.05 11.00 1.55
N VAL A 98 -4.19 10.66 2.17
CA VAL A 98 -4.74 9.29 2.14
C VAL A 98 -5.60 9.03 0.90
N LEU A 99 -6.24 10.06 0.34
CA LEU A 99 -7.15 9.94 -0.81
C LEU A 99 -6.53 9.19 -2.00
N PRO A 100 -5.29 9.47 -2.43
CA PRO A 100 -4.71 8.76 -3.57
C PRO A 100 -4.48 7.26 -3.31
N ASP A 101 -4.29 6.82 -2.07
CA ASP A 101 -4.19 5.40 -1.75
C ASP A 101 -5.56 4.70 -1.90
N PHE A 102 -6.65 5.38 -1.56
CA PHE A 102 -8.00 4.85 -1.78
C PHE A 102 -8.36 4.76 -3.26
N LEU A 103 -7.87 5.69 -4.09
CA LEU A 103 -8.13 5.69 -5.53
C LEU A 103 -7.62 4.43 -6.25
N VAL A 104 -6.59 3.78 -5.71
CA VAL A 104 -6.09 2.47 -6.20
C VAL A 104 -7.21 1.42 -6.23
N LEU A 105 -8.11 1.43 -5.24
CA LEU A 105 -9.28 0.55 -5.15
C LEU A 105 -10.49 1.15 -5.87
N LEU A 106 -10.74 2.45 -5.69
CA LEU A 106 -11.95 3.09 -6.21
C LEU A 106 -12.00 3.09 -7.74
N PHE A 107 -10.88 3.27 -8.43
CA PHE A 107 -10.87 3.24 -9.90
C PHE A 107 -11.30 1.87 -10.45
N PRO A 108 -10.67 0.72 -10.08
CA PRO A 108 -11.14 -0.59 -10.50
C PRO A 108 -12.57 -0.90 -10.07
N LEU A 109 -12.98 -0.48 -8.87
CA LEU A 109 -14.34 -0.70 -8.39
C LEU A 109 -15.36 0.02 -9.28
N ALA A 110 -15.14 1.30 -9.56
CA ALA A 110 -15.99 2.08 -10.46
C ALA A 110 -16.02 1.49 -11.86
N GLY A 111 -14.84 1.14 -12.41
CA GLY A 111 -14.76 0.54 -13.74
C GLY A 111 -15.44 -0.83 -13.82
N GLY A 112 -15.31 -1.66 -12.78
CA GLY A 112 -16.00 -2.93 -12.67
C GLY A 112 -17.52 -2.78 -12.59
N ILE A 113 -18.03 -1.79 -11.84
CA ILE A 113 -19.46 -1.49 -11.76
C ILE A 113 -19.99 -1.05 -13.14
N ILE A 114 -19.27 -0.16 -13.84
CA ILE A 114 -19.64 0.28 -15.20
C ILE A 114 -19.72 -0.93 -16.15
N LEU A 115 -18.73 -1.83 -16.08
CA LEU A 115 -18.70 -3.05 -16.90
C LEU A 115 -19.89 -3.97 -16.59
N ILE A 116 -20.22 -4.18 -15.31
CA ILE A 116 -21.35 -5.02 -14.89
C ILE A 116 -22.68 -4.46 -15.38
N ILE A 117 -22.89 -3.14 -15.28
CA ILE A 117 -24.11 -2.48 -15.74
C ILE A 117 -24.22 -2.55 -17.28
N SER A 118 -23.10 -2.39 -17.98
CA SER A 118 -23.08 -2.41 -19.45
C SER A 118 -23.26 -3.82 -20.02
N SER A 119 -22.64 -4.82 -19.39
CA SER A 119 -22.73 -6.23 -19.76
C SER A 119 -22.31 -7.12 -18.60
N PHE A 120 -23.30 -7.70 -17.93
CA PHE A 120 -23.06 -8.53 -16.75
C PHE A 120 -22.15 -9.72 -17.07
N ASN A 121 -21.08 -9.87 -16.27
CA ASN A 121 -20.14 -10.99 -16.37
C ASN A 121 -19.72 -11.45 -14.96
N TRP A 122 -19.90 -12.74 -14.69
CA TRP A 122 -19.51 -13.38 -13.43
C TRP A 122 -18.03 -13.22 -13.11
N ILE A 123 -17.15 -13.23 -14.11
CA ILE A 123 -15.71 -13.03 -13.94
C ILE A 123 -15.46 -11.63 -13.37
N THR A 124 -16.05 -10.59 -13.95
CA THR A 124 -15.92 -9.20 -13.46
C THR A 124 -16.42 -9.07 -12.03
N LEU A 125 -17.56 -9.70 -11.71
CA LEU A 125 -18.09 -9.71 -10.34
C LEU A 125 -17.13 -10.38 -9.35
N LEU A 126 -16.59 -11.56 -9.69
CA LEU A 126 -15.63 -12.27 -8.85
C LEU A 126 -14.34 -11.47 -8.64
N LEU A 127 -13.87 -10.75 -9.65
CA LEU A 127 -12.70 -9.89 -9.56
C LEU A 127 -12.94 -8.69 -8.63
N ILE A 128 -14.12 -8.06 -8.70
CA ILE A 128 -14.51 -6.99 -7.77
C ILE A 128 -14.54 -7.49 -6.33
N ILE A 129 -15.17 -8.65 -6.10
CA ILE A 129 -15.21 -9.25 -4.76
C ILE A 129 -13.79 -9.55 -4.27
N SER A 130 -12.94 -10.10 -5.13
CA SER A 130 -11.55 -10.44 -4.81
C SER A 130 -10.73 -9.20 -4.44
N ILE A 131 -10.81 -8.11 -5.21
CA ILE A 131 -10.06 -6.88 -4.93
C ILE A 131 -10.56 -6.20 -3.66
N MET A 132 -11.87 -6.28 -3.35
CA MET A 132 -12.42 -5.78 -2.08
C MET A 132 -11.89 -6.57 -0.88
N ILE A 133 -11.90 -7.90 -0.95
CA ILE A 133 -11.38 -8.75 0.13
C ILE A 133 -9.89 -8.48 0.35
N LEU A 134 -9.09 -8.42 -0.72
CA LEU A 134 -7.67 -8.10 -0.61
C LEU A 134 -7.46 -6.70 0.00
N SER A 135 -8.17 -5.69 -0.49
CA SER A 135 -7.96 -4.32 -0.05
C SER A 135 -8.42 -4.05 1.38
N LEU A 136 -9.39 -4.81 1.90
CA LEU A 136 -9.88 -4.66 3.27
C LEU A 136 -9.17 -5.66 4.21
N ALA A 137 -9.44 -6.95 4.02
CA ALA A 137 -8.95 -8.01 4.90
C ALA A 137 -7.45 -8.26 4.71
N GLY A 138 -6.97 -8.26 3.45
CA GLY A 138 -5.56 -8.47 3.16
C GLY A 138 -4.67 -7.35 3.73
N ASN A 139 -5.05 -6.09 3.54
CA ASN A 139 -4.33 -4.96 4.14
C ASN A 139 -4.32 -5.03 5.68
N ALA A 140 -5.46 -5.35 6.31
CA ALA A 140 -5.54 -5.53 7.76
C ALA A 140 -4.61 -6.67 8.24
N PHE A 141 -4.61 -7.80 7.54
CA PHE A 141 -3.75 -8.94 7.83
C PHE A 141 -2.26 -8.59 7.73
N ILE A 142 -1.82 -8.00 6.61
CA ILE A 142 -0.43 -7.57 6.40
C ILE A 142 0.01 -6.58 7.48
N ARG A 143 -0.83 -5.60 7.83
CA ARG A 143 -0.53 -4.65 8.91
C ARG A 143 -0.40 -5.34 10.27
N SER A 144 -1.29 -6.27 10.59
CA SER A 144 -1.24 -7.02 11.86
C SER A 144 0.05 -7.83 12.00
N LEU A 145 0.55 -8.37 10.89
CA LEU A 145 1.76 -9.18 10.82
C LEU A 145 3.03 -8.32 10.87
N THR A 146 3.03 -7.16 10.20
CA THR A 146 4.22 -6.31 10.03
C THR A 146 4.36 -5.26 11.13
N CYS A 147 3.32 -4.46 11.42
CA CYS A 147 3.37 -3.33 12.36
C CYS A 147 3.63 -3.75 13.82
N LYS A 148 3.38 -5.02 14.16
CA LYS A 148 3.67 -5.59 15.49
C LYS A 148 5.17 -5.67 15.80
N TYR A 149 6.03 -5.68 14.79
CA TYR A 149 7.49 -5.79 14.92
C TYR A 149 8.24 -4.55 14.39
N CYS A 150 7.51 -3.48 14.08
CA CYS A 150 8.04 -2.29 13.41
C CYS A 150 8.66 -1.33 14.43
N ARG A 151 9.93 -0.97 14.25
CA ARG A 151 10.65 -0.03 15.12
C ARG A 151 10.17 1.42 14.93
N GLN A 152 9.79 1.81 13.71
CA GLN A 152 9.22 3.13 13.43
C GLN A 152 7.98 3.40 14.28
N ARG A 153 7.16 2.37 14.54
CA ARG A 153 5.97 2.51 15.40
C ARG A 153 6.32 3.00 16.82
N GLU A 154 7.47 2.60 17.36
CA GLU A 154 7.92 3.03 18.69
C GLU A 154 8.47 4.47 18.69
N LEU A 155 8.87 4.99 17.53
CA LEU A 155 9.42 6.33 17.35
C LEU A 155 8.38 7.37 16.94
N GLY A 156 7.18 6.93 16.58
CA GLY A 156 6.13 7.78 16.02
C GLY A 156 5.74 7.32 14.61
N CYS A 157 4.46 6.99 14.44
CA CYS A 157 3.89 6.64 13.15
C CYS A 157 2.44 7.12 13.12
N SER A 158 2.17 8.17 12.35
CA SER A 158 0.85 8.79 12.25
C SER A 158 -0.21 7.78 11.77
N ALA A 159 0.19 6.80 10.93
CA ALA A 159 -0.68 5.70 10.53
C ALA A 159 -0.98 4.71 11.68
N PHE A 160 -0.09 4.51 12.65
CA PHE A 160 -0.41 3.68 13.81
C PHE A 160 -1.44 4.37 14.71
N GLU A 161 -1.30 5.67 14.94
CA GLU A 161 -2.22 6.45 15.77
C GLU A 161 -3.65 6.46 15.20
N LEU A 162 -3.78 6.59 13.88
CA LEU A 162 -5.08 6.58 13.19
C LEU A 162 -5.83 5.24 13.29
N PHE A 163 -5.15 4.14 13.59
CA PHE A 163 -5.76 2.80 13.75
C PHE A 163 -5.65 2.25 15.17
N SER A 164 -4.97 2.96 16.08
CA SER A 164 -4.99 2.68 17.51
C SER A 164 -6.06 3.54 18.16
N ASP A 165 -7.33 3.27 17.83
CA ASP A 165 -8.43 3.84 18.60
C ASP A 165 -8.19 3.53 20.09
N ASN A 166 -8.32 4.61 20.87
CA ASN A 166 -8.10 4.69 22.30
C ASN A 166 -8.63 3.47 23.04
N LYS A 167 -7.76 2.86 23.84
CA LYS A 167 -8.20 2.04 24.97
C LYS A 167 -8.74 2.93 26.07
#